data_AF-A0A9P7Z5L0-F1
#
_entry.id   AF-A0A9P7Z5L0-F1
#
_cell.length_a   1.000
_cell.length_b   1.000
_cell.length_c   1.000
_cell.angle_alpha   90.00
_cell.angle_beta   90.00
_cell.angle_gamma   90.00
#
_symmetry.space_group_name_H-M   'P 1'
#
loop_
_entity.id
_entity.type
_entity.pdbx_description
1 polymer ?
#
loop_
_entity_poly.entity_id
_entity_poly.type
_entity_poly.pdbx_seq_one_letter_code
_entity_poly.pdbx_strand_id
1 'polypeptide(L)'
;LLSHLALTNASPIPVTLAPQCGNPILPTVLQTISESSPSNVFHVSQSPAKTNRIYQLAIFEAIPAGSFCCQLGIQFPAGYLISVIGSNLLLGVKIVFKDSPSQISFPNNWSVFGSVKPEQCMNKVINSEICPVGGGNLAFVFEISDFVTEETSVEFVQDINAGIFMTFNY
;
A
#
# COMPACT_ATOMS: atom_id res chain seq x y z
N LEU A 1 23.96 41.87 32.34
CA LEU A 1 22.59 41.95 31.76
C LEU A 1 22.34 40.63 31.03
N LEU A 2 21.44 39.80 31.54
CA LEU A 2 20.94 38.59 30.86
C LEU A 2 19.96 39.01 29.74
N SER A 3 19.98 38.32 28.60
CA SER A 3 18.93 38.39 27.57
C SER A 3 18.63 36.99 27.08
N HIS A 4 17.36 36.61 27.20
CA HIS A 4 16.81 35.27 27.04
C HIS A 4 16.71 34.85 25.57
N LEU A 5 17.18 33.63 25.27
CA LEU A 5 16.81 32.91 24.05
C LEU A 5 15.34 32.50 24.14
N ALA A 6 14.52 32.95 23.18
CA ALA A 6 13.17 32.45 23.00
C ALA A 6 13.24 31.08 22.31
N LEU A 7 12.94 30.00 23.05
CA LEU A 7 12.66 28.69 22.48
C LEU A 7 11.23 28.71 21.90
N THR A 8 11.13 28.62 20.57
CA THR A 8 9.85 28.44 19.88
C THR A 8 9.45 26.96 19.99
N ASN A 9 8.41 26.68 20.78
CA ASN A 9 7.76 25.37 20.79
C ASN A 9 7.00 25.19 19.47
N ALA A 10 7.44 24.27 18.62
CA ALA A 10 6.65 23.80 17.49
C ALA A 10 5.49 22.94 18.04
N SER A 11 4.27 23.44 17.92
CA SER A 11 3.07 22.64 18.17
C SER A 11 2.98 21.53 17.11
N PRO A 12 2.68 20.27 17.48
CA PRO A 12 2.40 19.24 16.49
C PRO A 12 1.22 19.68 15.63
N ILE A 13 1.44 19.77 14.32
CA ILE A 13 0.36 20.00 13.37
C ILE A 13 -0.53 18.74 13.43
N PRO A 14 -1.84 18.88 13.71
CA PRO A 14 -2.77 17.77 13.61
C PRO A 14 -2.62 17.13 12.24
N VAL A 15 -2.41 15.81 12.18
CA VAL A 15 -2.44 15.09 10.90
C VAL A 15 -3.87 15.18 10.40
N THR A 16 -4.15 16.17 9.57
CA THR A 16 -5.39 16.23 8.79
C THR A 16 -5.39 14.97 7.93
N LEU A 17 -6.30 14.04 8.24
CA LEU A 17 -6.63 12.92 7.36
C LEU A 17 -6.84 13.52 5.96
N ALA A 18 -6.06 13.05 4.99
CA ALA A 18 -6.21 13.51 3.62
C ALA A 18 -7.69 13.34 3.23
N PRO A 19 -8.33 14.36 2.60
CA PRO A 19 -9.72 14.24 2.16
C PRO A 19 -9.87 12.95 1.37
N GLN A 20 -10.85 12.11 1.73
CA GLN A 20 -11.12 10.89 0.98
C GLN A 20 -11.50 11.30 -0.44
N CYS A 21 -10.70 10.86 -1.41
CA CYS A 21 -11.04 11.03 -2.82
C CYS A 21 -12.20 10.07 -3.15
N GLY A 22 -12.99 10.36 -4.19
CA GLY A 22 -14.32 9.84 -4.50
C GLY A 22 -14.57 8.32 -4.40
N ASN A 23 -15.03 7.70 -5.49
CA ASN A 23 -15.47 6.30 -5.45
C ASN A 23 -14.25 5.35 -5.48
N PRO A 24 -14.25 4.28 -4.68
CA PRO A 24 -13.15 3.30 -4.69
C PRO A 24 -13.21 2.41 -5.93
N ILE A 25 -12.04 2.09 -6.47
CA ILE A 25 -11.83 1.03 -7.46
C ILE A 25 -10.93 -0.06 -6.86
N LEU A 26 -11.14 -1.30 -7.31
CA LEU A 26 -10.34 -2.45 -6.93
C LEU A 26 -9.12 -2.60 -7.87
N PRO A 27 -8.04 -3.29 -7.44
CA PRO A 27 -6.98 -3.67 -8.34
C PRO A 27 -7.53 -4.53 -9.49
N THR A 28 -7.21 -4.17 -10.72
CA THR A 28 -7.53 -4.98 -11.91
C THR A 28 -6.64 -6.23 -11.97
N VAL A 29 -5.40 -6.12 -11.49
CA VAL A 29 -4.48 -7.24 -11.36
C VAL A 29 -3.99 -7.31 -9.92
N LEU A 30 -4.23 -8.47 -9.30
CA LEU A 30 -3.61 -8.84 -8.03
C LEU A 30 -2.76 -10.08 -8.31
N GLN A 31 -1.45 -9.88 -8.42
CA GLN A 31 -0.53 -10.95 -8.81
C GLN A 31 0.57 -11.14 -7.78
N THR A 32 0.65 -12.35 -7.22
CA THR A 32 1.83 -12.81 -6.49
C THR A 32 2.98 -12.86 -7.48
N ILE A 33 4.17 -12.40 -7.12
CA ILE A 33 5.36 -12.42 -8.01
C ILE A 33 5.98 -13.84 -8.01
N SER A 34 5.11 -14.84 -8.18
CA SER A 34 5.36 -16.26 -8.41
C SER A 34 4.44 -16.66 -9.57
N GLU A 35 5.04 -16.95 -10.73
CA GLU A 35 4.37 -16.92 -12.05
C GLU A 35 3.37 -18.06 -12.34
N SER A 36 3.02 -18.91 -11.36
CA SER A 36 2.27 -20.15 -11.65
C SER A 36 0.74 -20.06 -11.48
N SER A 37 0.20 -19.02 -10.85
CA SER A 37 -1.26 -18.87 -10.71
C SER A 37 -1.68 -17.46 -10.28
N PRO A 38 -2.34 -16.66 -11.14
CA PRO A 38 -3.03 -15.45 -10.67
C PRO A 38 -4.17 -15.87 -9.72
N SER A 39 -4.22 -15.25 -8.54
CA SER A 39 -5.15 -15.58 -7.47
C SER A 39 -5.80 -14.31 -6.95
N ASN A 40 -7.07 -14.38 -6.54
CA ASN A 40 -7.74 -13.30 -5.81
C ASN A 40 -7.29 -13.22 -4.34
N VAL A 41 -6.33 -14.05 -3.94
CA VAL A 41 -5.73 -14.04 -2.61
C VAL A 41 -4.56 -13.07 -2.62
N PHE A 42 -4.65 -12.04 -1.78
CA PHE A 42 -3.50 -11.23 -1.41
C PHE A 42 -2.62 -12.07 -0.50
N HIS A 43 -1.34 -12.27 -0.84
CA HIS A 43 -0.39 -12.97 0.01
C HIS A 43 0.99 -12.31 -0.04
N VAL A 44 1.46 -11.87 1.11
CA VAL A 44 2.83 -11.35 1.31
C VAL A 44 3.45 -12.12 2.47
N SER A 45 4.66 -12.64 2.28
CA SER A 45 5.34 -13.40 3.33
C SER A 45 6.85 -13.26 3.27
N GLN A 46 7.48 -13.59 4.39
CA GLN A 46 8.91 -13.80 4.48
C GLN A 46 9.28 -14.90 5.47
N SER A 47 10.32 -15.65 5.17
CA SER A 47 11.03 -16.50 6.13
C SER A 47 11.98 -15.67 7.01
N PRO A 48 12.44 -16.22 8.15
CA PRO A 48 13.43 -15.57 9.00
C PRO A 48 14.69 -15.15 8.24
N ALA A 49 15.29 -14.06 8.69
CA ALA A 49 16.45 -13.43 8.04
C ALA A 49 16.21 -13.04 6.57
N LYS A 50 14.93 -12.91 6.15
CA LYS A 50 14.50 -12.43 4.83
C LYS A 50 14.97 -13.31 3.65
N THR A 51 15.15 -14.61 3.91
CA THR A 51 15.76 -15.54 2.95
C THR A 51 14.82 -16.00 1.84
N ASN A 52 13.53 -16.11 2.13
CA ASN A 52 12.48 -16.37 1.13
C ASN A 52 11.41 -15.30 1.31
N ARG A 53 11.17 -14.46 0.30
CA ARG A 53 10.16 -13.40 0.35
C ARG A 53 9.16 -13.59 -0.77
N ILE A 54 7.89 -13.44 -0.45
CA ILE A 54 6.80 -13.34 -1.41
C ILE A 54 6.29 -11.91 -1.42
N TYR A 55 6.27 -11.32 -2.62
CA TYR A 55 5.79 -9.98 -2.88
C TYR A 55 4.43 -10.04 -3.58
N GLN A 56 3.60 -9.03 -3.33
CA GLN A 56 2.30 -8.90 -3.97
C GLN A 56 2.26 -7.63 -4.82
N LEU A 57 1.95 -7.78 -6.10
CA LEU A 57 1.69 -6.67 -7.01
C LEU A 57 0.19 -6.39 -7.04
N ALA A 58 -0.19 -5.11 -6.93
CA ALA A 58 -1.53 -4.60 -7.16
C ALA A 58 -1.49 -3.54 -8.26
N ILE A 59 -2.20 -3.77 -9.37
CA ILE A 59 -2.28 -2.85 -10.50
C ILE A 59 -3.71 -2.31 -10.58
N PHE A 60 -3.82 -1.00 -10.67
CA PHE A 60 -5.06 -0.29 -10.94
C PHE A 60 -5.01 0.28 -12.35
N GLU A 61 -5.90 -0.21 -13.20
CA GLU A 61 -5.92 0.18 -14.61
C GLU A 61 -7.05 1.15 -14.92
N ALA A 62 -6.96 1.81 -16.07
CA ALA A 62 -8.02 2.65 -16.63
C ALA A 62 -8.45 3.82 -15.71
N ILE A 63 -7.50 4.44 -15.00
CA ILE A 63 -7.73 5.69 -14.28
C ILE A 63 -8.11 6.77 -15.33
N PRO A 64 -9.29 7.41 -15.23
CA PRO A 64 -9.75 8.35 -16.25
C PRO A 64 -8.87 9.59 -16.41
N ALA A 65 -8.78 10.10 -17.64
CA ALA A 65 -8.02 11.31 -17.96
C ALA A 65 -8.63 12.57 -17.33
N GLY A 66 -7.88 13.25 -16.47
CA GLY A 66 -8.36 14.37 -15.67
C GLY A 66 -8.58 14.03 -14.19
N SER A 67 -8.43 12.76 -13.80
CA SER A 67 -8.51 12.35 -12.40
C SER A 67 -7.46 13.05 -11.55
N PHE A 68 -7.81 13.33 -10.30
CA PHE A 68 -6.90 13.88 -9.29
C PHE A 68 -7.08 13.17 -7.96
N CYS A 69 -6.13 13.35 -7.04
CA CYS A 69 -6.19 12.75 -5.70
C CYS A 69 -6.19 11.21 -5.78
N CYS A 70 -5.15 10.57 -6.34
CA CYS A 70 -5.10 9.11 -6.37
C CYS A 70 -4.62 8.60 -5.00
N GLN A 71 -5.50 7.98 -4.23
CA GLN A 71 -5.22 7.49 -2.89
C GLN A 71 -5.27 5.96 -2.86
N LEU A 72 -4.20 5.33 -2.39
CA LEU A 72 -4.20 3.90 -2.08
C LEU A 72 -4.71 3.69 -0.67
N GLY A 73 -5.60 2.73 -0.48
CA GLY A 73 -6.15 2.37 0.82
C GLY A 73 -6.26 0.88 1.04
N ILE A 74 -6.56 0.53 2.28
CA ILE A 74 -6.88 -0.82 2.73
C ILE A 74 -8.07 -0.78 3.69
N GLN A 75 -9.01 -1.69 3.52
CA GLN A 75 -10.21 -1.77 4.34
C GLN A 75 -10.55 -3.22 4.68
N PHE A 76 -10.94 -3.46 5.92
CA PHE A 76 -11.47 -4.72 6.39
C PHE A 76 -12.67 -4.47 7.31
N PRO A 77 -13.88 -4.89 6.94
CA PRO A 77 -15.05 -4.75 7.80
C PRO A 77 -14.93 -5.65 9.05
N ALA A 78 -15.83 -5.42 10.01
CA ALA A 78 -15.90 -6.27 11.19
C ALA A 78 -16.21 -7.73 10.80
N GLY A 79 -15.46 -8.67 11.39
CA GLY A 79 -15.59 -10.10 11.11
C GLY A 79 -14.89 -10.57 9.83
N TYR A 80 -14.21 -9.69 9.09
CA TYR A 80 -13.44 -10.09 7.92
C TYR A 80 -12.21 -10.93 8.30
N LEU A 81 -12.00 -12.04 7.61
CA LEU A 81 -10.90 -12.96 7.90
C LEU A 81 -9.60 -12.47 7.26
N ILE A 82 -8.59 -12.26 8.09
CA ILE A 82 -7.22 -11.95 7.69
C ILE A 82 -6.33 -12.93 8.45
N SER A 83 -5.47 -13.66 7.74
CA SER A 83 -4.45 -14.52 8.35
C SER A 83 -3.17 -13.70 8.52
N VAL A 84 -2.66 -13.62 9.74
CA VAL A 84 -1.41 -12.90 10.06
C VAL A 84 -0.50 -13.82 10.87
N ILE A 85 0.74 -13.97 10.40
CA ILE A 85 1.84 -14.59 11.14
C ILE A 85 2.89 -13.51 11.43
N GLY A 86 3.48 -13.54 12.62
CA GLY A 86 4.48 -12.56 13.07
C GLY A 86 3.87 -11.49 13.97
N SER A 87 4.62 -11.06 14.98
CA SER A 87 4.16 -10.12 16.00
C SER A 87 4.41 -8.66 15.60
N ASN A 88 5.42 -8.44 14.75
CA ASN A 88 5.86 -7.13 14.27
C ASN A 88 5.55 -6.91 12.78
N LEU A 89 4.46 -7.51 12.28
CA LEU A 89 4.04 -7.33 10.88
C LEU A 89 3.87 -5.84 10.55
N LEU A 90 4.60 -5.38 9.54
CA LEU A 90 4.33 -4.12 8.84
C LEU A 90 4.51 -4.35 7.33
N LEU A 91 3.47 -4.08 6.55
CA LEU A 91 3.57 -4.06 5.10
C LEU A 91 4.19 -2.75 4.64
N GLY A 92 5.33 -2.85 3.95
CA GLY A 92 5.87 -1.77 3.15
C GLY A 92 5.19 -1.74 1.79
N VAL A 93 4.90 -0.53 1.30
CA VAL A 93 4.32 -0.31 -0.02
C VAL A 93 5.28 0.53 -0.83
N LYS A 94 5.62 0.05 -2.03
CA LYS A 94 6.41 0.75 -3.03
C LYS A 94 5.56 1.04 -4.24
N ILE A 95 5.71 2.23 -4.82
CA ILE A 95 5.07 2.56 -6.09
C ILE A 95 5.97 2.09 -7.22
N VAL A 96 5.41 1.33 -8.16
CA VAL A 96 6.13 0.85 -9.33
C VAL A 96 5.80 1.74 -10.51
N PHE A 97 6.83 2.16 -11.25
CA PHE A 97 6.74 3.22 -12.26
C PHE A 97 5.50 3.10 -13.16
N LYS A 98 4.75 4.20 -13.18
CA LYS A 98 3.59 4.47 -14.03
C LYS A 98 3.87 4.07 -15.48
N ASP A 99 3.01 3.22 -16.05
CA ASP A 99 2.98 2.83 -17.48
C ASP A 99 4.18 2.02 -18.02
N SER A 100 5.00 1.38 -17.16
CA SER A 100 6.12 0.51 -17.63
C SER A 100 6.19 -0.85 -16.91
N PRO A 101 5.24 -1.77 -17.20
CA PRO A 101 5.20 -3.09 -16.55
C PRO A 101 6.45 -3.96 -16.83
N SER A 102 7.21 -3.68 -17.89
CA SER A 102 8.49 -4.33 -18.18
C SER A 102 9.63 -3.94 -17.22
N GLN A 103 9.43 -2.90 -16.39
CA GLN A 103 10.36 -2.50 -15.33
C GLN A 103 10.03 -3.16 -13.97
N ILE A 104 9.03 -4.05 -13.92
CA ILE A 104 8.71 -4.86 -12.75
C ILE A 104 9.71 -6.02 -12.66
N SER A 105 10.97 -5.72 -12.33
CA SER A 105 12.03 -6.71 -12.13
C SER A 105 12.53 -6.70 -10.68
N PHE A 106 13.01 -7.84 -10.17
CA PHE A 106 13.60 -7.95 -8.83
C PHE A 106 15.04 -8.45 -8.90
N PRO A 107 15.94 -7.94 -8.04
CA PRO A 107 15.75 -6.85 -7.07
C PRO A 107 15.60 -5.47 -7.74
N ASN A 108 14.81 -4.59 -7.15
CA ASN A 108 14.63 -3.19 -7.59
C ASN A 108 14.81 -2.21 -6.42
N ASN A 109 15.03 -0.94 -6.76
CA ASN A 109 15.17 0.15 -5.81
C ASN A 109 14.01 1.16 -5.95
N TRP A 110 12.77 0.67 -5.88
CA TRP A 110 11.60 1.54 -6.00
C TRP A 110 11.44 2.49 -4.80
N SER A 111 10.79 3.61 -5.06
CA SER A 111 10.49 4.59 -4.02
C SER A 111 9.45 4.04 -3.04
N VAL A 112 9.74 4.22 -1.74
CA VAL A 112 8.79 3.89 -0.68
C VAL A 112 7.59 4.81 -0.81
N PHE A 113 6.41 4.22 -0.99
CA PHE A 113 5.15 4.94 -1.07
C PHE A 113 4.50 5.07 0.31
N GLY A 114 4.59 4.04 1.15
CA GLY A 114 4.02 4.08 2.49
C GLY A 114 4.15 2.75 3.21
N SER A 115 3.44 2.63 4.33
CA SER A 115 3.34 1.36 5.05
C SER A 115 2.02 1.24 5.81
N VAL A 116 1.61 0.01 6.07
CA VAL A 116 0.40 -0.29 6.82
C VAL A 116 0.53 -1.58 7.61
N LYS A 117 -0.09 -1.64 8.79
CA LYS A 117 -0.27 -2.86 9.56
C LYS A 117 -1.72 -3.33 9.35
N PRO A 118 -1.95 -4.41 8.60
CA PRO A 118 -3.27 -4.97 8.40
C PRO A 118 -3.89 -5.45 9.71
N GLU A 119 -5.09 -4.99 10.02
CA GLU A 119 -5.85 -5.35 11.23
C GLU A 119 -7.34 -5.43 10.88
N GLN A 120 -8.10 -6.24 11.62
CA GLN A 120 -9.55 -6.33 11.44
C GLN A 120 -10.23 -5.00 11.81
N CYS A 121 -11.42 -4.74 11.24
CA CYS A 121 -12.19 -3.52 11.48
C CYS A 121 -11.44 -2.23 11.11
N MET A 122 -10.60 -2.26 10.07
CA MET A 122 -9.83 -1.09 9.64
C MET A 122 -10.40 -0.46 8.37
N ASN A 123 -10.23 0.84 8.23
CA ASN A 123 -10.31 1.54 6.95
C ASN A 123 -9.25 2.63 6.97
N LYS A 124 -8.23 2.50 6.12
CA LYS A 124 -7.06 3.38 6.17
C LYS A 124 -6.55 3.70 4.78
N VAL A 125 -6.38 4.99 4.51
CA VAL A 125 -5.56 5.48 3.40
C VAL A 125 -4.09 5.27 3.76
N ILE A 126 -3.35 4.60 2.88
CA ILE A 126 -1.91 4.33 3.04
C ILE A 126 -1.13 5.59 2.68
N ASN A 127 -1.33 6.10 1.47
CA ASN A 127 -0.79 7.38 0.99
C ASN A 127 -1.50 7.82 -0.30
N SER A 128 -1.19 9.00 -0.81
CA SER A 128 -1.67 9.55 -2.07
C SER A 128 -0.53 9.84 -3.05
N GLU A 129 -0.81 9.73 -4.35
CA GLU A 129 0.07 10.11 -5.44
C GLU A 129 -0.68 11.00 -6.44
N ILE A 130 0.08 11.71 -7.28
CA ILE A 130 -0.47 12.38 -8.46
C ILE A 130 -1.02 11.31 -9.42
N CYS A 131 -2.29 11.45 -9.82
CA CYS A 131 -2.89 10.56 -10.82
C CYS A 131 -2.19 10.68 -12.18
N PRO A 132 -2.23 9.62 -13.01
CA PRO A 132 -1.76 9.67 -14.38
C PRO A 132 -2.29 10.86 -15.21
N VAL A 133 -1.41 11.81 -15.55
CA VAL A 133 -1.71 12.85 -16.56
C VAL A 133 -2.15 12.19 -17.86
N GLY A 134 -3.36 12.52 -18.35
CA GLY A 134 -3.95 11.90 -19.53
C GLY A 134 -4.66 10.56 -19.29
N GLY A 135 -4.80 10.14 -18.03
CA GLY A 135 -5.30 8.82 -17.66
C GLY A 135 -4.20 7.77 -17.72
N GLY A 136 -4.50 6.54 -17.29
CA GLY A 136 -3.55 5.43 -17.34
C GLY A 136 -3.61 4.53 -16.12
N ASN A 137 -2.46 3.96 -15.76
CA ASN A 137 -2.39 2.91 -14.75
C ASN A 137 -1.49 3.32 -13.57
N LEU A 138 -1.77 2.79 -12.39
CA LEU A 138 -0.88 2.84 -11.22
C LEU A 138 -0.64 1.44 -10.69
N ALA A 139 0.59 1.14 -10.28
CA ALA A 139 0.98 -0.15 -9.76
C ALA A 139 1.74 -0.01 -8.45
N PHE A 140 1.47 -0.91 -7.52
CA PHE A 140 2.07 -0.92 -6.19
C PHE A 140 2.55 -2.32 -5.85
N VAL A 141 3.73 -2.41 -5.22
CA VAL A 141 4.21 -3.66 -4.64
C VAL A 141 4.17 -3.58 -3.14
N PHE A 142 3.63 -4.63 -2.55
CA PHE A 142 3.59 -4.89 -1.13
C PHE A 142 4.65 -5.91 -0.75
N GLU A 143 5.34 -5.62 0.34
CA GLU A 143 6.37 -6.46 0.92
C GLU A 143 6.31 -6.40 2.45
N ILE A 144 6.85 -7.42 3.13
CA ILE A 144 7.13 -7.28 4.57
C ILE A 144 8.24 -6.23 4.73
N SER A 145 8.08 -5.24 5.61
CA SER A 145 9.03 -4.14 5.77
C SER A 145 10.44 -4.63 6.12
N ASP A 146 11.46 -3.95 5.58
CA ASP A 146 12.85 -4.40 5.72
C ASP A 146 13.40 -4.40 7.15
N PHE A 147 12.77 -3.77 8.13
CA PHE A 147 13.25 -3.89 9.53
C PHE A 147 12.72 -5.15 10.22
N VAL A 148 11.75 -5.85 9.63
CA VAL A 148 11.20 -7.10 10.18
C VAL A 148 12.10 -8.25 9.74
N THR A 149 12.61 -9.01 10.71
CA THR A 149 13.55 -10.12 10.47
C THR A 149 12.99 -11.49 10.85
N GLU A 150 11.85 -11.51 11.55
CA GLU A 150 11.15 -12.73 11.92
C GLU A 150 10.34 -13.32 10.76
N GLU A 151 9.90 -14.57 10.91
CA GLU A 151 8.92 -15.16 10.02
C GLU A 151 7.62 -14.36 10.11
N THR A 152 7.10 -13.94 8.97
CA THR A 152 5.96 -13.04 8.93
C THR A 152 5.18 -13.26 7.66
N SER A 153 3.86 -13.30 7.76
CA SER A 153 2.99 -13.33 6.59
C SER A 153 1.69 -12.60 6.85
N VAL A 154 1.07 -12.16 5.76
CA VAL A 154 -0.31 -11.71 5.76
C VAL A 154 -1.00 -12.23 4.53
N GLU A 155 -2.21 -12.74 4.74
CA GLU A 155 -3.05 -13.28 3.69
C GLU A 155 -4.51 -12.88 3.92
N PHE A 156 -5.18 -12.50 2.84
CA PHE A 156 -6.61 -12.26 2.82
C PHE A 156 -7.16 -12.41 1.40
N VAL A 157 -8.46 -12.62 1.28
CA VAL A 157 -9.14 -12.60 -0.01
C VAL A 157 -9.42 -11.14 -0.40
N GLN A 158 -9.19 -10.78 -1.65
CA GLN A 158 -9.63 -9.47 -2.15
C GLN A 158 -11.12 -9.55 -2.51
N ASP A 159 -11.90 -8.61 -2.02
CA ASP A 159 -13.34 -8.46 -2.24
C ASP A 159 -13.69 -7.00 -2.59
N ILE A 160 -14.91 -6.75 -3.04
CA ILE A 160 -15.44 -5.40 -3.25
C ILE A 160 -15.58 -4.60 -1.95
N ASN A 161 -15.76 -5.27 -0.82
CA ASN A 161 -15.93 -4.63 0.49
C ASN A 161 -14.68 -4.72 1.39
N ALA A 162 -13.64 -5.44 0.96
CA ALA A 162 -12.48 -5.74 1.80
C ALA A 162 -11.22 -5.99 0.97
N GLY A 163 -10.09 -5.48 1.45
CA GLY A 163 -8.78 -5.59 0.82
C GLY A 163 -8.21 -4.23 0.41
N ILE A 164 -7.37 -4.25 -0.61
CA ILE A 164 -6.71 -3.07 -1.17
C ILE A 164 -7.67 -2.38 -2.14
N PHE A 165 -7.68 -1.06 -2.12
CA PHE A 165 -8.46 -0.25 -3.04
C PHE A 165 -7.72 1.04 -3.40
N MET A 166 -8.17 1.70 -4.45
CA MET A 166 -7.72 3.04 -4.79
C MET A 166 -8.92 3.95 -5.00
N THR A 167 -8.86 5.17 -4.48
CA THR A 167 -9.87 6.20 -4.69
C THR A 167 -9.30 7.34 -5.51
N PHE A 168 -10.13 7.98 -6.33
CA PHE A 168 -9.79 9.20 -7.06
C PHE A 168 -11.04 10.08 -7.26
N ASN A 169 -10.83 11.36 -7.56
CA ASN A 169 -11.88 12.28 -8.00
C ASN A 169 -11.78 12.50 -9.51
N TYR A 170 -12.92 12.81 -10.13
CA TYR A 170 -13.05 13.11 -11.55
C TYR A 170 -13.98 14.30 -11.76
#